data_AF-A0A1V4ISD0-F1
#
_entry.id   AF-A0A1V4ISD0-F1
#
_cell.length_a   1.000
_cell.length_b   1.000
_cell.length_c   1.000
_cell.angle_alpha   90.00
_cell.angle_beta   90.00
_cell.angle_gamma   90.00
#
_symmetry.space_group_name_H-M   'P 1'
#
loop_
_entity.id
_entity.type
_entity.pdbx_description
1 polymer ?
#
loop_
_entity_poly.entity_id
_entity_poly.type
_entity_poly.pdbx_seq_one_letter_code
_entity_poly.pdbx_strand_id
1 'polypeptide(L)'
;MKLQFDAEGKVNYDKINKSTTVKDILDSVDIFLNNNPLDCSGCEESCCKKSWSVEMDNICVNKLSNWNDEEALNFVQDKLIKKTNYYREFDQYVLNKKKDCNFITETNLCTIYADRPIICRLYICSPRSYRYNVIRELIGSTYLQALVYEDEIRHNNLTSKTINEYKRNPAVFVKEYDILLEEIFDYAEYEGWLDLDEREELYKEYN
;
A
#
# COMPACT_ATOMS: atom_id res chain seq x y z
N MET A 1 1.45 15.29 9.67
CA MET A 1 2.56 15.49 8.73
C MET A 1 2.09 16.37 7.58
N LYS A 2 3.01 16.86 6.76
CA LYS A 2 2.74 17.60 5.54
C LYS A 2 3.71 17.14 4.46
N LEU A 3 3.19 16.81 3.27
CA LEU A 3 4.03 16.56 2.10
C LEU A 3 4.37 17.87 1.39
N GLN A 4 5.59 17.94 0.87
CA GLN A 4 6.13 19.08 0.13
C GLN A 4 7.24 18.63 -0.82
N PHE A 5 7.61 19.48 -1.78
CA PHE A 5 8.81 19.29 -2.56
C PHE A 5 10.04 19.70 -1.74
N ASP A 6 11.07 18.86 -1.74
CA ASP A 6 12.38 19.16 -1.16
C ASP A 6 13.21 20.07 -2.08
N ALA A 7 14.43 20.43 -1.64
CA ALA A 7 15.32 21.29 -2.42
C ALA A 7 15.74 20.70 -3.79
N GLU A 8 15.60 19.39 -3.99
CA GLU A 8 15.85 18.69 -5.25
C GLU A 8 14.59 18.53 -6.11
N GLY A 9 13.44 19.07 -5.65
CA GLY A 9 12.15 18.92 -6.32
C GLY A 9 11.51 17.55 -6.14
N LYS A 10 11.95 16.75 -5.17
CA LYS A 10 11.36 15.44 -4.86
C LYS A 10 10.32 15.56 -3.77
N VAL A 11 9.27 14.75 -3.85
CA VAL A 11 8.24 14.70 -2.82
C VAL A 11 8.82 14.10 -1.54
N ASN A 12 8.67 14.84 -0.44
CA ASN A 12 9.10 14.47 0.90
C ASN A 12 8.05 14.92 1.93
N TYR A 13 8.22 14.54 3.18
CA TYR A 13 7.40 14.99 4.29
C TYR A 13 8.24 15.80 5.30
N ASP A 14 7.58 16.72 5.99
CA ASP A 14 8.20 17.53 7.04
C ASP A 14 8.62 16.67 8.23
N LYS A 15 7.68 15.94 8.84
CA LYS A 15 7.92 15.08 10.00
C LYS A 15 6.78 14.10 10.23
N ILE A 16 7.14 13.00 10.87
CA ILE A 16 6.23 12.04 11.48
C ILE A 16 6.55 11.94 12.97
N ASN A 17 5.64 11.36 13.75
CA ASN A 17 5.83 11.06 15.16
C ASN A 17 5.26 9.67 15.47
N LYS A 18 5.50 9.18 16.70
CA LYS A 18 5.07 7.84 17.12
C LYS A 18 3.55 7.62 17.10
N SER A 19 2.75 8.69 17.06
CA SER A 19 1.29 8.64 16.94
C SER A 19 0.79 8.80 15.50
N THR A 20 1.68 8.93 14.51
CA THR A 20 1.29 9.09 13.11
C THR A 20 0.73 7.76 12.59
N THR A 21 -0.44 7.84 11.96
CA THR A 21 -1.14 6.70 11.37
C THR A 21 -0.91 6.63 9.86
N VAL A 22 -1.18 5.48 9.25
CA VAL A 22 -1.25 5.34 7.79
C VAL A 22 -2.28 6.33 7.22
N LYS A 23 -3.40 6.55 7.91
CA LYS A 23 -4.45 7.47 7.47
C LYS A 23 -3.90 8.89 7.34
N ASP A 24 -3.08 9.34 8.29
CA ASP A 24 -2.44 10.66 8.23
C ASP A 24 -1.55 10.82 6.99
N ILE A 25 -0.86 9.74 6.58
CA ILE A 25 -0.09 9.72 5.33
C ILE A 25 -1.02 9.91 4.14
N LEU A 26 -2.10 9.12 4.06
CA LEU A 26 -3.03 9.13 2.94
C LEU A 26 -3.74 10.48 2.80
N ASP A 27 -4.21 11.03 3.92
CA ASP A 27 -4.81 12.36 3.96
C ASP A 27 -3.80 13.42 3.50
N SER A 28 -2.52 13.27 3.86
CA SER A 28 -1.45 14.18 3.42
C SER A 28 -1.16 14.07 1.92
N VAL A 29 -1.24 12.86 1.34
CA VAL A 29 -1.16 12.66 -0.12
C VAL A 29 -2.31 13.36 -0.83
N ASP A 30 -3.54 13.16 -0.36
CA ASP A 30 -4.73 13.79 -0.96
C ASP A 30 -4.65 15.33 -0.87
N ILE A 31 -4.24 15.88 0.28
CA ILE A 31 -4.00 17.32 0.46
C ILE A 31 -2.91 17.82 -0.49
N PHE A 32 -1.80 17.09 -0.62
CA PHE A 32 -0.69 17.46 -1.48
C PHE A 32 -1.10 17.53 -2.94
N LEU A 33 -1.81 16.52 -3.45
CA LEU A 33 -2.28 16.45 -4.83
C LEU A 33 -3.35 17.51 -5.15
N ASN A 34 -4.20 17.86 -4.17
CA ASN A 34 -5.15 18.96 -4.33
C ASN A 34 -4.46 20.32 -4.45
N ASN A 35 -3.38 20.53 -3.68
CA ASN A 35 -2.62 21.78 -3.71
C ASN A 35 -1.60 21.83 -4.86
N ASN A 36 -1.17 20.67 -5.37
CA ASN A 36 -0.20 20.53 -6.44
C ASN A 36 -0.75 19.56 -7.51
N PRO A 37 -1.72 20.00 -8.33
CA PRO A 37 -2.26 19.15 -9.39
C PRO A 37 -1.15 18.69 -10.32
N LEU A 38 -0.94 17.38 -10.42
CA LEU A 38 0.08 16.80 -11.28
C LEU A 38 -0.47 16.57 -12.68
N ASP A 39 0.34 16.81 -13.70
CA ASP A 39 0.00 16.46 -15.07
C ASP A 39 0.15 14.94 -15.28
N CYS A 40 -0.93 14.22 -14.94
CA CYS A 40 -0.98 12.77 -15.10
C CYS A 40 -0.81 12.31 -16.55
N SER A 41 -0.96 13.19 -17.56
CA SER A 41 -0.77 12.84 -18.97
C SER A 41 0.72 12.66 -19.32
N GLY A 42 1.61 13.37 -18.61
CA GLY A 42 3.07 13.21 -18.69
C GLY A 42 3.63 12.13 -17.77
N CYS A 43 2.76 11.39 -17.07
CA CYS A 43 3.18 10.41 -16.09
C CYS A 43 3.81 9.17 -16.73
N GLU A 44 5.14 9.11 -16.73
CA GLU A 44 5.88 7.94 -17.22
C GLU A 44 5.60 6.68 -16.40
N GLU A 45 5.10 6.78 -15.17
CA GLU A 45 4.92 5.63 -14.29
C GLU A 45 3.45 5.26 -14.02
N SER A 46 2.53 5.52 -14.96
CA SER A 46 1.11 5.20 -14.76
C SER A 46 0.83 3.69 -14.81
N CYS A 47 0.76 3.04 -13.65
CA CYS A 47 0.34 1.64 -13.53
C CYS A 47 -1.06 1.41 -14.10
N CYS A 48 -1.94 2.42 -14.15
CA CYS A 48 -3.29 2.28 -14.69
C CYS A 48 -3.33 2.04 -16.22
N LYS A 49 -2.35 2.57 -16.97
CA LYS A 49 -2.32 2.50 -18.45
C LYS A 49 -1.19 1.63 -19.01
N LYS A 50 -0.22 1.28 -18.17
CA LYS A 50 0.88 0.39 -18.55
C LYS A 50 0.55 -1.07 -18.24
N SER A 51 1.29 -2.01 -18.82
CA SER A 51 1.18 -3.45 -18.53
C SER A 51 1.71 -3.85 -17.14
N TRP A 52 2.21 -2.88 -16.36
CA TRP A 52 2.70 -3.10 -15.01
C TRP A 52 1.61 -3.59 -14.08
N SER A 53 1.98 -4.43 -13.12
CA SER A 53 1.02 -4.98 -12.18
C SER A 53 0.44 -3.89 -11.27
N VAL A 54 -0.78 -4.12 -10.79
CA VAL A 54 -1.39 -3.31 -9.74
C VAL A 54 -1.51 -4.23 -8.54
N GLU A 55 -0.71 -3.98 -7.51
CA GLU A 55 -0.74 -4.74 -6.28
C GLU A 55 -2.04 -4.48 -5.51
N MET A 56 -2.62 -5.54 -4.98
CA MET A 56 -3.89 -5.50 -4.26
C MET A 56 -3.66 -5.87 -2.80
N ASP A 57 -4.25 -5.09 -1.89
CA ASP A 57 -4.21 -5.35 -0.45
C ASP A 57 -5.55 -5.84 0.10
N ASN A 58 -5.53 -6.25 1.36
CA ASN A 58 -6.67 -6.84 2.05
C ASN A 58 -7.84 -5.89 2.20
N ILE A 59 -7.60 -4.61 2.52
CA ILE A 59 -8.69 -3.65 2.69
C ILE A 59 -9.37 -3.40 1.35
N CYS A 60 -8.61 -3.19 0.28
CA CYS A 60 -9.17 -3.02 -1.06
C CYS A 60 -10.06 -4.20 -1.47
N VAL A 61 -9.53 -5.44 -1.36
CA VAL A 61 -10.29 -6.64 -1.72
C VAL A 61 -11.54 -6.78 -0.85
N ASN A 62 -11.42 -6.61 0.47
CA ASN A 62 -12.57 -6.71 1.37
C ASN A 62 -13.62 -5.62 1.08
N LYS A 63 -13.23 -4.39 0.73
CA LYS A 63 -14.18 -3.33 0.33
C LYS A 63 -14.89 -3.68 -0.97
N LEU A 64 -14.17 -4.16 -1.98
CA LEU A 64 -14.76 -4.57 -3.27
C LEU A 64 -15.70 -5.77 -3.15
N SER A 65 -15.48 -6.61 -2.14
CA SER A 65 -16.29 -7.78 -1.82
C SER A 65 -17.26 -7.54 -0.66
N ASN A 66 -17.56 -6.27 -0.32
CA ASN A 66 -18.50 -5.89 0.73
C ASN A 66 -18.29 -6.60 2.09
N TRP A 67 -17.05 -6.92 2.42
CA TRP A 67 -16.66 -7.67 3.63
C TRP A 67 -17.27 -9.08 3.72
N ASN A 68 -17.63 -9.68 2.58
CA ASN A 68 -18.08 -11.05 2.48
C ASN A 68 -16.89 -11.97 2.13
N ASP A 69 -16.61 -12.95 2.99
CA ASP A 69 -15.46 -13.86 2.82
C ASP A 69 -15.54 -14.70 1.54
N GLU A 70 -16.73 -15.15 1.13
CA GLU A 70 -16.92 -15.91 -0.11
C GLU A 70 -16.70 -15.03 -1.34
N GLU A 71 -17.22 -13.80 -1.33
CA GLU A 71 -16.99 -12.83 -2.40
C GLU A 71 -15.52 -12.39 -2.48
N ALA A 72 -14.83 -12.25 -1.34
CA ALA A 72 -13.40 -11.95 -1.29
C ALA A 72 -12.58 -13.10 -1.88
N LEU A 73 -12.93 -14.34 -1.54
CA LEU A 73 -12.33 -15.56 -2.08
C LEU A 73 -12.45 -15.60 -3.61
N ASN A 74 -13.68 -15.42 -4.10
CA ASN A 74 -13.98 -15.42 -5.54
C ASN A 74 -13.22 -14.30 -6.25
N PHE A 75 -13.13 -13.11 -5.65
CA PHE A 75 -12.35 -12.02 -6.21
C PHE A 75 -10.87 -12.36 -6.34
N VAL A 76 -10.25 -12.92 -5.30
CA VAL A 76 -8.84 -13.34 -5.32
C VAL A 76 -8.61 -14.38 -6.41
N GLN A 77 -9.43 -15.43 -6.45
CA GLN A 77 -9.27 -16.54 -7.41
C GLN A 77 -9.50 -16.11 -8.87
N ASP A 78 -10.48 -15.26 -9.13
CA ASP A 78 -10.88 -14.90 -10.49
C ASP A 78 -10.10 -13.71 -11.07
N LYS A 79 -9.70 -12.77 -10.20
CA LYS A 79 -9.19 -11.46 -10.63
C LYS A 79 -7.71 -11.27 -10.36
N LEU A 80 -7.11 -12.05 -9.46
CA LEU A 80 -5.73 -11.83 -9.02
C LEU A 80 -4.81 -12.97 -9.47
N ILE A 81 -3.52 -12.66 -9.52
CA ILE A 81 -2.44 -13.65 -9.67
C ILE A 81 -1.38 -13.41 -8.60
N LYS A 82 -0.80 -14.49 -8.07
CA LYS A 82 0.36 -14.40 -7.17
C LYS A 82 1.62 -14.02 -7.97
N LYS A 83 2.41 -13.11 -7.42
CA LYS A 83 3.75 -12.75 -7.89
C LYS A 83 4.65 -12.53 -6.70
N THR A 84 5.93 -12.86 -6.83
CA THR A 84 6.92 -12.51 -5.81
C THR A 84 7.12 -10.99 -5.77
N ASN A 85 7.07 -10.41 -4.57
CA ASN A 85 7.43 -9.03 -4.32
C ASN A 85 8.96 -8.88 -4.50
N TYR A 86 9.35 -8.00 -5.40
CA TYR A 86 10.76 -7.84 -5.78
C TYR A 86 11.65 -7.32 -4.64
N TYR A 87 11.10 -6.54 -3.72
CA TYR A 87 11.88 -5.90 -2.65
C TYR A 87 11.98 -6.75 -1.38
N ARG A 88 10.98 -7.60 -1.11
CA ARG A 88 10.80 -8.28 0.18
C ARG A 88 10.70 -9.80 0.10
N GLU A 89 10.82 -10.37 -1.11
CA GLU A 89 10.88 -11.81 -1.37
C GLU A 89 9.67 -12.64 -0.87
N PHE A 90 8.53 -12.01 -0.58
CA PHE A 90 7.27 -12.69 -0.25
C PHE A 90 6.30 -12.70 -1.45
N ASP A 91 5.35 -13.63 -1.49
CA ASP A 91 4.31 -13.63 -2.52
C ASP A 91 3.23 -12.59 -2.25
N GLN A 92 2.86 -11.82 -3.26
CA GLN A 92 1.79 -10.81 -3.22
C GLN A 92 0.75 -11.07 -4.31
N TYR A 93 -0.47 -10.56 -4.10
CA TYR A 93 -1.51 -10.59 -5.11
C TYR A 93 -1.50 -9.31 -5.95
N VAL A 94 -1.60 -9.49 -7.27
CA VAL A 94 -1.73 -8.38 -8.23
C VAL A 94 -2.90 -8.61 -9.17
N LEU A 95 -3.50 -7.54 -9.69
CA LEU A 95 -4.56 -7.64 -10.70
C LEU A 95 -4.08 -8.42 -11.93
N ASN A 96 -4.87 -9.40 -12.34
CA ASN A 96 -4.73 -10.09 -13.61
C ASN A 96 -5.23 -9.20 -14.74
N LYS A 97 -4.35 -8.31 -15.22
CA LYS A 97 -4.64 -7.42 -16.34
C LYS A 97 -3.67 -7.63 -17.50
N LYS A 98 -4.16 -7.40 -18.72
CA LYS A 98 -3.40 -7.55 -19.96
C LYS A 98 -2.87 -6.23 -20.53
N LYS A 99 -3.58 -5.12 -20.28
CA LYS A 99 -3.25 -3.78 -20.76
C LYS A 99 -3.55 -2.77 -19.64
N ASP A 100 -4.66 -2.06 -19.78
CA ASP A 100 -5.18 -1.09 -18.83
C ASP A 100 -5.69 -1.79 -17.56
N CYS A 101 -5.71 -1.05 -16.45
CA CYS A 101 -6.33 -1.50 -15.21
C CYS A 101 -7.82 -1.81 -15.44
N ASN A 102 -8.32 -2.91 -14.89
CA ASN A 102 -9.70 -3.35 -15.06
C ASN A 102 -10.74 -2.36 -14.49
N PHE A 103 -10.28 -1.39 -13.69
CA PHE A 103 -11.11 -0.36 -13.05
C PHE A 103 -11.02 1.02 -13.73
N ILE A 104 -10.36 1.13 -14.89
CA ILE A 104 -10.32 2.42 -15.62
C ILE A 104 -11.44 2.51 -16.65
N THR A 105 -12.15 3.64 -16.66
CA THR A 105 -13.13 3.95 -17.70
C THR A 105 -12.45 4.36 -19.01
N GLU A 106 -13.23 4.40 -20.09
CA GLU A 106 -12.80 4.97 -21.38
C GLU A 106 -12.37 6.45 -21.26
N THR A 107 -12.92 7.17 -20.28
CA THR A 107 -12.57 8.56 -19.96
C THR A 107 -11.40 8.71 -18.99
N ASN A 108 -10.64 7.63 -18.75
CA ASN A 108 -9.47 7.61 -17.85
C ASN A 108 -9.76 7.89 -16.37
N LEU A 109 -10.96 7.55 -15.90
CA LEU A 109 -11.34 7.66 -14.49
C LEU A 109 -11.31 6.30 -13.80
N CYS A 110 -10.87 6.25 -12.55
CA CYS A 110 -10.90 5.02 -11.75
C CYS A 110 -12.31 4.83 -11.17
N THR A 111 -12.94 3.68 -11.44
CA THR A 111 -14.27 3.35 -10.93
C THR A 111 -14.30 3.02 -9.45
N ILE A 112 -13.14 2.70 -8.86
CA ILE A 112 -12.97 2.36 -7.44
C ILE A 112 -12.10 3.40 -6.73
N TYR A 113 -12.13 4.67 -7.13
CA TYR A 113 -11.17 5.67 -6.67
C TYR A 113 -11.03 5.76 -5.14
N ALA A 114 -12.15 5.73 -4.40
CA ALA A 114 -12.12 5.76 -2.93
C ALA A 114 -11.60 4.46 -2.29
N ASP A 115 -11.83 3.33 -2.95
CA ASP A 115 -11.52 1.98 -2.46
C ASP A 115 -10.25 1.40 -3.09
N ARG A 116 -9.49 2.24 -3.81
CA ARG A 116 -8.27 1.84 -4.50
C ARG A 116 -7.25 1.27 -3.50
N PRO A 117 -6.39 0.33 -3.95
CA PRO A 117 -5.43 -0.30 -3.06
C PRO A 117 -4.41 0.71 -2.53
N ILE A 118 -3.79 0.38 -1.40
CA ILE A 118 -2.91 1.26 -0.64
C ILE A 118 -1.76 1.82 -1.49
N ILE A 119 -1.17 1.00 -2.36
CA ILE A 119 -0.12 1.41 -3.29
C ILE A 119 -0.63 2.50 -4.25
N CYS A 120 -1.85 2.36 -4.78
CA CYS A 120 -2.47 3.39 -5.62
C CYS A 120 -2.81 4.66 -4.85
N ARG A 121 -3.09 4.57 -3.54
CA ARG A 121 -3.35 5.75 -2.70
C ARG A 121 -2.08 6.51 -2.33
N LEU A 122 -0.96 5.82 -2.16
CA LEU A 122 0.35 6.41 -1.85
C LEU A 122 1.14 6.84 -3.09
N TYR A 123 0.63 6.55 -4.29
CA TYR A 123 1.30 6.89 -5.53
C TYR A 123 1.19 8.38 -5.83
N ILE A 124 2.33 9.02 -6.09
CA ILE A 124 2.44 10.41 -6.53
C ILE A 124 3.32 10.39 -7.78
N CYS A 125 2.79 10.88 -8.91
CA CYS A 125 3.53 10.89 -10.17
C CYS A 125 4.55 12.03 -10.24
N SER A 126 5.58 11.91 -9.42
CA SER A 126 6.67 12.88 -9.29
C SER A 126 7.90 12.15 -8.73
N PRO A 127 9.14 12.68 -8.91
CA PRO A 127 10.29 12.23 -8.15
C PRO A 127 9.97 12.24 -6.65
N ARG A 128 10.44 11.20 -5.93
CA ARG A 128 10.17 10.97 -4.51
C ARG A 128 11.49 10.86 -3.76
N SER A 129 11.55 11.47 -2.58
CA SER A 129 12.69 11.35 -1.68
C SER A 129 12.84 9.90 -1.20
N TYR A 130 14.04 9.55 -0.74
CA TYR A 130 14.29 8.24 -0.14
C TYR A 130 13.33 7.96 1.03
N ARG A 131 13.17 8.93 1.95
CA ARG A 131 12.29 8.80 3.13
C ARG A 131 10.84 8.51 2.78
N TYR A 132 10.29 9.21 1.78
CA TYR A 132 8.93 8.96 1.31
C TYR A 132 8.81 7.57 0.67
N ASN A 133 9.82 7.17 -0.13
CA ASN A 133 9.84 5.84 -0.74
C ASN A 133 9.87 4.73 0.32
N VAL A 134 10.70 4.83 1.34
CA VAL A 134 10.78 3.83 2.42
C VAL A 134 9.42 3.67 3.11
N ILE A 135 8.81 4.77 3.58
CA ILE A 135 7.48 4.68 4.22
C ILE A 135 6.45 4.06 3.28
N ARG A 136 6.42 4.47 2.00
CA ARG A 136 5.50 3.88 1.03
C ARG A 136 5.68 2.36 0.93
N GLU A 137 6.92 1.90 0.77
CA GLU A 137 7.22 0.47 0.57
C GLU A 137 6.92 -0.36 1.82
N LEU A 138 7.16 0.18 3.02
CA LEU A 138 6.83 -0.49 4.29
C LEU A 138 5.31 -0.61 4.48
N ILE A 139 4.57 0.48 4.28
CA ILE A 139 3.11 0.46 4.34
C ILE A 139 2.58 -0.52 3.30
N GLY A 140 3.01 -0.37 2.05
CA GLY A 140 2.62 -1.25 0.95
C GLY A 140 2.81 -2.72 1.29
N SER A 141 4.05 -3.10 1.61
CA SER A 141 4.44 -4.49 1.85
C SER A 141 3.63 -5.12 3.00
N THR A 142 3.37 -4.36 4.08
CA THR A 142 2.57 -4.82 5.23
C THR A 142 1.15 -5.19 4.81
N TYR A 143 0.45 -4.31 4.09
CA TYR A 143 -0.92 -4.53 3.63
C TYR A 143 -1.04 -5.58 2.51
N LEU A 144 -0.06 -5.65 1.61
CA LEU A 144 -0.03 -6.64 0.52
C LEU A 144 0.15 -8.06 1.06
N GLN A 145 1.04 -8.24 2.04
CA GLN A 145 1.23 -9.52 2.70
C GLN A 145 0.04 -9.91 3.59
N ALA A 146 -0.63 -8.93 4.20
CA ALA A 146 -1.85 -9.18 4.96
C ALA A 146 -2.94 -9.84 4.10
N LEU A 147 -3.11 -9.44 2.83
CA LEU A 147 -4.04 -10.13 1.93
C LEU A 147 -3.67 -11.60 1.73
N VAL A 148 -2.38 -11.90 1.59
CA VAL A 148 -1.89 -13.27 1.41
C VAL A 148 -2.19 -14.10 2.65
N TYR A 149 -1.90 -13.58 3.84
CA TYR A 149 -2.21 -14.26 5.09
C TYR A 149 -3.70 -14.46 5.32
N GLU A 150 -4.52 -13.45 5.07
CA GLU A 150 -5.98 -13.59 5.19
C GLU A 150 -6.53 -14.62 4.21
N ASP A 151 -6.02 -14.65 2.98
CA ASP A 151 -6.40 -15.62 1.97
C ASP A 151 -6.03 -17.06 2.39
N GLU A 152 -4.82 -17.27 2.92
CA GLU A 152 -4.41 -18.58 3.45
C GLU A 152 -5.28 -19.00 4.64
N ILE A 153 -5.71 -18.07 5.50
CA ILE A 153 -6.62 -18.34 6.62
C ILE A 153 -8.02 -18.73 6.12
N ARG A 154 -8.53 -18.08 5.07
CA ARG A 154 -9.85 -18.42 4.49
C ARG A 154 -9.83 -19.78 3.78
N HIS A 155 -8.73 -20.13 3.12
CA HIS A 155 -8.65 -21.34 2.30
C HIS A 155 -8.24 -22.60 3.07
N ASN A 156 -7.46 -22.46 4.14
CA ASN A 156 -6.85 -23.60 4.81
C ASN A 156 -7.35 -23.73 6.24
N ASN A 157 -7.43 -24.97 6.72
CA ASN A 157 -7.71 -25.25 8.13
C ASN A 157 -6.41 -25.11 8.96
N LEU A 158 -5.99 -23.87 9.19
CA LEU A 158 -4.74 -23.56 9.89
C LEU A 158 -4.86 -23.73 11.40
N THR A 159 -3.75 -24.06 12.05
CA THR A 159 -3.70 -24.12 13.51
C THR A 159 -3.78 -22.72 14.12
N SER A 160 -4.28 -22.59 15.36
CA SER A 160 -4.27 -21.31 16.09
C SER A 160 -2.86 -20.72 16.22
N LYS A 161 -1.83 -21.56 16.29
CA LYS A 161 -0.43 -21.11 16.32
C LYS A 161 -0.07 -20.37 15.02
N THR A 162 -0.35 -20.96 13.87
CA THR A 162 -0.07 -20.36 12.55
C THR A 162 -0.87 -19.08 12.34
N ILE A 163 -2.16 -19.07 12.72
CA ILE A 163 -2.98 -17.86 12.63
C ILE A 163 -2.40 -16.73 13.50
N ASN A 164 -1.91 -17.05 14.70
CA ASN A 164 -1.26 -16.07 15.57
C ASN A 164 0.09 -15.58 15.03
N GLU A 165 0.82 -16.41 14.27
CA GLU A 165 2.02 -15.97 13.56
C GLU A 165 1.68 -14.97 12.46
N TYR A 166 0.65 -15.22 11.66
CA TYR A 166 0.18 -14.28 10.63
C TYR A 166 -0.32 -12.96 11.21
N LYS A 167 -1.04 -13.00 12.33
CA LYS A 167 -1.53 -11.81 13.06
C LYS A 167 -0.43 -10.94 13.67
N ARG A 168 0.85 -11.31 13.56
CA ARG A 168 1.96 -10.39 13.87
C ARG A 168 2.05 -9.26 12.86
N ASN A 169 1.66 -9.49 11.61
CA ASN A 169 1.47 -8.42 10.66
C ASN A 169 0.27 -7.58 11.12
N PRO A 170 0.46 -6.29 11.46
CA PRO A 170 -0.56 -5.48 12.08
C PRO A 170 -1.74 -5.19 11.14
N ALA A 171 -1.58 -5.40 9.83
CA ALA A 171 -2.63 -5.18 8.84
C ALA A 171 -3.59 -6.37 8.66
N VAL A 172 -3.34 -7.52 9.29
CA VAL A 172 -4.24 -8.68 9.16
C VAL A 172 -5.57 -8.41 9.86
N PHE A 173 -6.67 -8.51 9.10
CA PHE A 173 -8.07 -8.25 9.48
C PHE A 173 -8.42 -6.81 9.88
N VAL A 174 -7.56 -5.83 9.59
CA VAL A 174 -7.94 -4.43 9.81
C VAL A 174 -8.99 -3.98 8.80
N LYS A 175 -9.84 -3.04 9.20
CA LYS A 175 -10.95 -2.56 8.37
C LYS A 175 -10.65 -1.27 7.62
N GLU A 176 -9.73 -0.49 8.15
CA GLU A 176 -9.36 0.82 7.64
C GLU A 176 -7.85 0.98 7.66
N TYR A 177 -7.38 1.99 6.93
CA TYR A 177 -5.96 2.32 6.85
C TYR A 177 -5.53 3.21 8.03
N ASP A 178 -5.80 2.82 9.27
CA ASP A 178 -5.62 3.65 10.48
C ASP A 178 -4.57 3.12 11.47
N ILE A 179 -3.82 2.08 11.09
CA ILE A 179 -2.71 1.51 11.86
C ILE A 179 -1.63 2.57 12.11
N LEU A 180 -0.96 2.52 13.27
CA LEU A 180 0.18 3.37 13.56
C LEU A 180 1.39 2.99 12.70
N LEU A 181 2.14 4.00 12.23
CA LEU A 181 3.42 3.73 11.55
C LEU A 181 4.41 3.00 12.45
N GLU A 182 4.37 3.22 13.77
CA GLU A 182 5.21 2.48 14.72
C GLU A 182 4.92 0.98 14.68
N GLU A 183 3.65 0.55 14.56
CA GLU A 183 3.31 -0.87 14.46
C GLU A 183 3.85 -1.47 13.15
N ILE A 184 3.81 -0.70 12.06
CA ILE A 184 4.41 -1.09 10.78
C ILE A 184 5.93 -1.17 10.87
N PHE A 185 6.58 -0.23 11.56
CA PHE A 185 8.03 -0.23 11.74
C PHE A 185 8.49 -1.38 12.62
N ASP A 186 7.81 -1.65 13.73
CA ASP A 186 8.09 -2.78 14.61
C ASP A 186 7.94 -4.11 13.85
N TYR A 187 6.89 -4.22 13.02
CA TYR A 187 6.71 -5.39 12.16
C TYR A 187 7.81 -5.50 11.10
N ALA A 188 8.15 -4.39 10.44
CA ALA A 188 9.19 -4.36 9.42
C ALA A 188 10.57 -4.72 9.98
N GLU A 189 10.94 -4.24 11.16
CA GLU A 189 12.18 -4.63 11.84
C GLU A 189 12.19 -6.13 12.16
N TYR A 190 11.07 -6.67 12.64
CA TYR A 190 10.93 -8.10 12.91
C TYR A 190 11.12 -8.96 11.65
N GLU A 191 10.59 -8.52 10.50
CA GLU A 191 10.76 -9.18 9.21
C GLU A 191 12.13 -8.90 8.54
N GLY A 192 12.97 -8.04 9.13
CA GLY A 192 14.25 -7.63 8.54
C GLY A 192 14.09 -6.70 7.32
N TRP A 193 12.98 -5.98 7.25
CA TRP A 193 12.66 -5.03 6.17
C TRP A 193 13.14 -3.60 6.44
N LEU A 194 13.40 -3.27 7.70
CA LEU A 194 13.82 -1.95 8.14
C LEU A 194 14.95 -2.10 9.16
N ASP A 195 16.08 -1.45 8.90
CA ASP A 195 17.16 -1.36 9.88
C ASP A 195 16.90 -0.24 10.90
N LEU A 196 17.42 -0.38 12.13
CA LEU A 196 17.23 0.62 13.20
C LEU A 196 17.73 2.02 12.79
N ASP A 197 18.89 2.09 12.12
CA ASP A 197 19.47 3.36 11.64
C ASP A 197 18.59 4.01 10.57
N GLU A 198 17.94 3.20 9.71
CA GLU A 198 16.97 3.69 8.72
C GLU A 198 15.71 4.24 9.40
N ARG A 199 15.22 3.60 10.47
CA ARG A 199 14.06 4.09 11.24
C ARG A 199 14.31 5.47 11.84
N GLU A 200 15.50 5.71 12.38
CA GLU A 200 15.87 7.04 12.92
C GLU A 200 15.84 8.12 11.82
N GLU A 201 16.27 7.80 10.61
CA GLU A 201 16.20 8.71 9.45
C GLU A 201 14.75 9.09 9.11
N LEU A 202 13.80 8.16 9.24
CA LEU A 202 12.38 8.44 8.98
C LEU A 202 11.81 9.50 9.93
N TYR A 203 12.36 9.65 11.13
CA TYR A 203 11.89 10.63 12.12
C TYR A 203 12.51 12.03 12.00
N LYS A 204 13.54 12.23 11.18
CA LYS A 204 14.21 13.54 11.08
C LYS A 204 13.27 14.63 10.58
N GLU A 205 13.28 15.80 11.21
CA GLU A 205 12.49 16.93 10.69
C GLU A 205 13.14 17.50 9.42
N TYR A 206 12.33 17.73 8.38
CA TYR A 206 12.72 18.40 7.14
C TYR A 206 12.01 19.76 7.08
N ASN A 207 12.80 20.84 7.14
CA ASN A 207 12.29 22.21 7.09
C ASN A 207 12.18 22.71 5.65
#